data_AF-L8HV71-F1
#
_entry.id   AF-L8HV71-F1
#
_cell.length_a   1.000
_cell.length_b   1.000
_cell.length_c   1.000
_cell.angle_alpha   90.00
_cell.angle_beta   90.00
_cell.angle_gamma   90.00
#
_symmetry.space_group_name_H-M   'P 1'
#
loop_
_entity.id
_entity.type
_entity.pdbx_description
1 polymer ?
#
loop_
_entity_poly.entity_id
_entity_poly.type
_entity_poly.pdbx_seq_one_letter_code
_entity_poly.pdbx_strand_id
1 'polypeptide(L)'
;MGNSKSGALSKEILEELQLNTKFTEEELSSWYQSFLKECPSGRITRQEFQTIYSKFFPEADPKAYAQHVFRSFDANSDGTLDFKEYVIALHMTSAGKTNQKLEWAFSLYDVDGNGTISKNEVLEIVTAIFKMISPEDTKRLPEDENTPEKRAEKIWGFFGKKDDDKLTEKEFIEGTLANKEILRLIQFEPQKVKEKLKEKKP
;
A
#
# COMPACT_ATOMS: atom_id res chain seq x y z
N MET A 1 -38.61 -1.48 24.61
CA MET A 1 -37.97 -0.28 24.01
C MET A 1 -36.49 -0.61 23.83
N GLY A 2 -36.11 -1.11 22.65
CA GLY A 2 -34.72 -1.41 22.33
C GLY A 2 -34.05 -0.14 21.82
N ASN A 3 -33.03 0.34 22.53
CA ASN A 3 -32.18 1.42 22.06
C ASN A 3 -30.78 0.85 21.84
N SER A 4 -30.60 0.18 20.72
CA SER A 4 -29.30 -0.30 20.25
C SER A 4 -28.46 0.92 19.84
N LYS A 5 -27.46 1.27 20.65
CA LYS A 5 -26.39 2.20 20.24
C LYS A 5 -25.54 1.52 19.16
N SER A 6 -26.01 1.52 17.92
CA SER A 6 -25.32 0.93 16.76
C SER A 6 -24.18 1.81 16.21
N GLY A 7 -23.53 2.61 17.05
CA GLY A 7 -22.54 3.61 16.62
C GLY A 7 -21.22 3.60 17.39
N ALA A 8 -21.02 2.67 18.33
CA ALA A 8 -19.76 2.52 19.04
C ALA A 8 -18.91 1.44 18.37
N LEU A 9 -17.63 1.73 18.14
CA LEU A 9 -16.66 0.72 17.72
C LEU A 9 -16.64 -0.38 18.79
N SER A 10 -16.64 -1.66 18.39
CA SER A 10 -16.61 -2.73 19.38
C SER A 10 -15.33 -2.65 20.21
N LYS A 11 -15.42 -2.98 21.49
CA LYS A 11 -14.27 -2.94 22.40
C LYS A 11 -13.12 -3.83 21.90
N GLU A 12 -13.46 -4.96 21.27
CA GLU A 12 -12.51 -5.88 20.64
C GLU A 12 -11.75 -5.23 19.48
N ILE A 13 -12.42 -4.50 18.59
CA ILE A 13 -11.77 -3.80 17.47
C ILE A 13 -10.89 -2.65 18.01
N LEU A 14 -11.34 -1.93 19.05
CA LEU A 14 -10.53 -0.90 19.69
C LEU A 14 -9.25 -1.46 20.32
N GLU A 15 -9.35 -2.54 21.08
CA GLU A 15 -8.20 -3.20 21.71
C GLU A 15 -7.22 -3.71 20.65
N GLU A 16 -7.71 -4.31 19.58
CA GLU A 16 -6.87 -4.79 18.48
C GLU A 16 -6.20 -3.66 17.71
N LEU A 17 -6.92 -2.57 17.41
CA LEU A 17 -6.34 -1.40 16.74
C LEU A 17 -5.35 -0.66 17.64
N GLN A 18 -5.55 -0.60 18.96
CA GLN A 18 -4.59 -0.03 19.90
C GLN A 18 -3.32 -0.87 20.03
N LEU A 19 -3.41 -2.18 19.87
CA LEU A 19 -2.24 -3.07 19.84
C LEU A 19 -1.44 -2.93 18.54
N ASN A 20 -2.14 -2.77 17.42
CA ASN A 20 -1.55 -2.77 16.08
C ASN A 20 -1.22 -1.38 15.53
N THR A 21 -1.70 -0.32 16.17
CA THR A 21 -1.49 1.08 15.74
C THR A 21 -1.02 1.95 16.90
N LYS A 22 -0.67 3.21 16.61
CA LYS A 22 -0.31 4.20 17.62
C LYS A 22 -1.46 5.15 17.97
N PHE A 23 -2.67 4.86 17.52
CA PHE A 23 -3.81 5.76 17.67
C PHE A 23 -4.53 5.52 19.00
N THR A 24 -4.95 6.61 19.63
CA THR A 24 -5.71 6.58 20.88
C THR A 24 -7.17 6.18 20.63
N GLU A 25 -7.86 5.75 21.69
CA GLU A 25 -9.30 5.43 21.62
C GLU A 25 -10.14 6.60 21.09
N GLU A 26 -9.80 7.82 21.50
CA GLU A 26 -10.49 9.04 21.09
C GLU A 26 -10.30 9.33 19.60
N GLU A 27 -9.08 9.16 19.08
CA GLU A 27 -8.79 9.31 17.64
C GLU A 27 -9.52 8.25 16.82
N LEU A 28 -9.44 6.98 17.23
CA LEU A 28 -10.12 5.87 16.55
C LEU A 28 -11.64 6.05 16.55
N SER A 29 -12.21 6.48 17.68
CA SER A 29 -13.65 6.74 17.79
C SER A 29 -14.09 7.92 16.92
N SER A 30 -13.30 9.00 16.88
CA SER A 30 -13.56 10.17 16.03
C SER A 30 -13.51 9.80 14.54
N TRP A 31 -12.49 9.04 14.14
CA TRP A 31 -12.38 8.52 12.78
C TRP A 31 -13.52 7.57 12.42
N TYR A 32 -13.96 6.72 13.35
CA TYR A 32 -15.10 5.84 13.12
C TYR A 32 -16.39 6.60 12.89
N GLN A 33 -16.65 7.67 13.66
CA GLN A 33 -17.81 8.54 13.42
C GLN A 33 -17.75 9.22 12.06
N SER A 34 -16.57 9.75 11.69
CA SER A 34 -16.39 10.37 10.37
C SER A 34 -16.55 9.34 9.23
N PHE A 35 -16.04 8.13 9.44
CA PHE A 35 -16.14 7.03 8.49
C PHE A 35 -17.59 6.59 8.31
N LEU A 36 -18.38 6.43 9.38
CA LEU A 36 -19.81 6.11 9.27
C LEU A 36 -20.63 7.24 8.63
N LYS A 37 -20.18 8.49 8.75
CA LYS A 37 -20.83 9.63 8.10
C LYS A 37 -20.63 9.63 6.59
N GLU A 38 -19.42 9.30 6.14
CA GLU A 38 -19.07 9.22 4.71
C GLU A 38 -19.48 7.87 4.09
N CYS A 39 -19.50 6.80 4.89
CA CYS A 39 -19.83 5.43 4.51
C CYS A 39 -20.85 4.85 5.51
N PRO A 40 -22.16 5.15 5.33
CA PRO A 40 -23.21 4.73 6.27
C PRO A 40 -23.34 3.21 6.44
N SER A 41 -22.84 2.44 5.47
CA SER A 41 -22.73 0.98 5.51
C SER A 41 -21.68 0.46 6.50
N GLY A 42 -20.76 1.31 6.95
CA GLY A 42 -19.57 0.90 7.70
C GLY A 42 -18.56 0.12 6.87
N ARG A 43 -18.65 0.20 5.53
CA ARG A 43 -17.79 -0.52 4.58
C ARG A 43 -17.43 0.37 3.41
N ILE A 44 -16.15 0.40 3.04
CA ILE A 44 -15.67 1.09 1.85
C ILE A 44 -15.59 0.09 0.71
N THR A 45 -16.32 0.34 -0.36
CA THR A 45 -16.19 -0.43 -1.60
C THR A 45 -14.93 -0.04 -2.37
N ARG A 46 -14.47 -0.92 -3.27
CA ARG A 46 -13.34 -0.63 -4.16
C ARG A 46 -13.52 0.67 -4.95
N GLN A 47 -14.75 1.00 -5.36
CA GLN A 47 -15.04 2.22 -6.13
C GLN A 47 -14.89 3.48 -5.28
N GLU A 48 -15.37 3.44 -4.04
CA GLU A 48 -15.21 4.54 -3.09
C GLU A 48 -13.73 4.76 -2.77
N PHE A 49 -12.97 3.68 -2.54
CA PHE A 49 -11.53 3.74 -2.31
C PHE A 49 -10.76 4.36 -3.49
N GLN A 50 -11.08 3.96 -4.73
CA GLN A 50 -10.51 4.55 -5.94
C GLN A 50 -10.85 6.04 -6.07
N THR A 51 -12.06 6.43 -5.69
CA THR A 51 -12.51 7.84 -5.71
C THR A 51 -11.72 8.68 -4.71
N ILE A 52 -11.45 8.13 -3.51
CA ILE A 52 -10.61 8.77 -2.49
C ILE A 52 -9.21 9.02 -3.04
N TYR A 53 -8.56 8.00 -3.60
CA TYR A 53 -7.23 8.13 -4.19
C TYR A 53 -7.18 9.12 -5.35
N SER A 54 -8.21 9.14 -6.20
CA SER A 54 -8.32 10.08 -7.32
C SER A 54 -8.41 11.54 -6.85
N LYS A 55 -9.05 11.79 -5.70
CA LYS A 55 -9.12 13.14 -5.10
C LYS A 55 -7.77 13.57 -4.50
N PHE A 56 -7.02 12.65 -3.89
CA PHE A 56 -5.71 12.95 -3.29
C PHE A 56 -4.57 13.05 -4.31
N PHE A 57 -4.68 12.37 -5.45
CA PHE A 57 -3.67 12.33 -6.51
C PHE A 57 -4.24 12.79 -7.86
N PRO A 58 -4.69 14.05 -7.99
CA PRO A 58 -5.33 14.54 -9.22
C PRO A 58 -4.38 14.63 -10.42
N GLU A 59 -3.07 14.65 -10.18
CA GLU A 59 -2.03 14.73 -11.23
C GLU A 59 -1.54 13.36 -11.73
N ALA A 60 -2.12 12.26 -11.24
CA ALA A 60 -1.72 10.89 -11.52
C ALA A 60 -2.92 10.03 -11.97
N ASP A 61 -2.64 8.79 -12.41
CA ASP A 61 -3.67 7.76 -12.64
C ASP A 61 -3.62 6.73 -11.50
N PRO A 62 -4.33 6.98 -10.38
CA PRO A 62 -4.22 6.13 -9.21
C PRO A 62 -5.11 4.90 -9.26
N LYS A 63 -5.87 4.68 -10.33
CA LYS A 63 -6.90 3.64 -10.34
C LYS A 63 -6.33 2.23 -10.12
N ALA A 64 -5.25 1.91 -10.84
CA ALA A 64 -4.57 0.62 -10.71
C ALA A 64 -3.90 0.48 -9.34
N TYR A 65 -3.18 1.52 -8.90
CA TYR A 65 -2.51 1.51 -7.60
C TYR A 65 -3.51 1.36 -6.45
N ALA A 66 -4.58 2.14 -6.44
CA ALA A 66 -5.65 2.05 -5.46
C ALA A 66 -6.32 0.66 -5.45
N GLN A 67 -6.43 -0.02 -6.58
CA GLN A 67 -6.97 -1.37 -6.64
C GLN A 67 -6.04 -2.40 -5.99
N HIS A 68 -4.73 -2.33 -6.22
CA HIS A 68 -3.76 -3.22 -5.57
C HIS A 68 -3.67 -2.97 -4.08
N VAL A 69 -3.66 -1.71 -3.69
CA VAL A 69 -3.68 -1.30 -2.29
C VAL A 69 -4.97 -1.76 -1.60
N PHE A 70 -6.12 -1.61 -2.25
CA PHE A 70 -7.38 -2.13 -1.73
C PHE A 70 -7.30 -3.64 -1.50
N ARG A 71 -6.80 -4.39 -2.49
CA ARG A 71 -6.63 -5.85 -2.39
C ARG A 71 -5.70 -6.23 -1.22
N SER A 72 -4.60 -5.51 -1.04
CA SER A 72 -3.65 -5.84 0.03
C SER A 72 -4.19 -5.52 1.44
N PHE A 73 -5.29 -4.77 1.55
CA PHE A 73 -5.97 -4.49 2.81
C PHE A 73 -7.26 -5.30 3.01
N ASP A 74 -7.88 -5.77 1.93
CA ASP A 74 -9.07 -6.64 1.93
C ASP A 74 -8.67 -8.08 2.31
N ALA A 75 -8.32 -8.25 3.58
CA ALA A 75 -7.72 -9.49 4.10
C ALA A 75 -8.72 -10.66 4.08
N ASN A 76 -10.01 -10.34 4.21
CA ASN A 76 -11.08 -11.32 4.15
C ASN A 76 -11.60 -11.58 2.71
N SER A 77 -11.13 -10.80 1.72
CA SER A 77 -11.54 -10.86 0.32
C SER A 77 -13.05 -10.74 0.12
N ASP A 78 -13.74 -9.97 0.98
CA ASP A 78 -15.18 -9.74 0.90
C ASP A 78 -15.55 -8.65 -0.12
N GLY A 79 -14.55 -7.99 -0.71
CA GLY A 79 -14.72 -6.94 -1.73
C GLY A 79 -15.02 -5.56 -1.13
N THR A 80 -14.95 -5.43 0.18
CA THR A 80 -15.09 -4.19 0.95
C THR A 80 -13.98 -4.07 1.99
N LEU A 81 -13.62 -2.84 2.36
CA LEU A 81 -12.78 -2.60 3.52
C LEU A 81 -13.68 -2.20 4.69
N ASP A 82 -13.61 -2.97 5.77
CA ASP A 82 -14.22 -2.53 7.02
C ASP A 82 -13.38 -1.42 7.68
N PHE A 83 -13.89 -0.86 8.77
CA PHE A 83 -13.19 0.22 9.47
C PHE A 83 -11.82 -0.22 10.00
N LYS A 84 -11.68 -1.48 10.43
CA LYS A 84 -10.42 -2.00 10.96
C LYS A 84 -9.38 -2.06 9.84
N GLU A 85 -9.73 -2.65 8.70
CA GLU A 85 -8.86 -2.74 7.52
C GLU A 85 -8.47 -1.36 7.01
N TYR A 86 -9.42 -0.40 7.00
CA TYR A 86 -9.15 0.99 6.64
C TYR A 86 -8.17 1.69 7.60
N VAL A 87 -8.33 1.51 8.93
CA VAL A 87 -7.41 2.12 9.90
C VAL A 87 -6.02 1.49 9.83
N ILE A 88 -5.93 0.17 9.66
CA ILE A 88 -4.67 -0.52 9.44
C ILE A 88 -4.00 0.04 8.18
N ALA A 89 -4.76 0.25 7.10
CA ALA A 89 -4.26 0.86 5.87
C ALA A 89 -3.64 2.24 6.08
N LEU A 90 -4.34 3.11 6.81
CA LEU A 90 -3.83 4.43 7.18
C LEU A 90 -2.58 4.32 8.06
N HIS A 91 -2.55 3.40 9.03
CA HIS A 91 -1.38 3.21 9.88
C HIS A 91 -0.15 2.78 9.10
N MET A 92 -0.31 1.80 8.19
CA MET A 92 0.77 1.26 7.37
C MET A 92 1.37 2.30 6.43
N THR A 93 0.54 3.18 5.88
CA THR A 93 0.99 4.25 4.97
C THR A 93 1.59 5.47 5.69
N SER A 94 1.28 5.69 6.97
CA SER A 94 1.70 6.91 7.71
C SER A 94 2.73 6.67 8.83
N ALA A 95 2.62 5.58 9.61
CA ALA A 95 3.29 5.49 10.91
C ALA A 95 3.85 4.10 11.31
N GLY A 96 3.69 3.07 10.47
CA GLY A 96 4.18 1.70 10.74
C GLY A 96 5.71 1.57 10.86
N LYS A 97 6.18 0.55 11.60
CA LYS A 97 7.61 0.18 11.66
C LYS A 97 8.07 -0.36 10.30
N THR A 98 9.35 -0.17 9.95
CA THR A 98 9.90 -0.61 8.66
C THR A 98 9.60 -2.09 8.37
N ASN A 99 9.80 -3.01 9.32
CA ASN A 99 9.56 -4.44 9.08
C ASN A 99 8.09 -4.76 8.77
N GLN A 100 7.14 -4.20 9.53
CA GLN A 100 5.71 -4.38 9.24
C GLN A 100 5.36 -3.80 7.86
N LYS A 101 5.98 -2.68 7.47
CA LYS A 101 5.80 -2.11 6.13
C LYS A 101 6.33 -3.03 5.03
N LEU A 102 7.35 -3.83 5.31
CA LEU A 102 7.90 -4.80 4.37
C LEU A 102 7.02 -6.04 4.23
N GLU A 103 6.46 -6.54 5.34
CA GLU A 103 5.46 -7.62 5.31
C GLU A 103 4.24 -7.20 4.48
N TRP A 104 3.71 -6.01 4.75
CA TRP A 104 2.61 -5.48 3.93
C TRP A 104 3.01 -5.20 2.48
N ALA A 105 4.23 -4.70 2.24
CA ALA A 105 4.73 -4.53 0.88
C ALA A 105 4.81 -5.89 0.16
N PHE A 106 5.22 -6.95 0.84
CA PHE A 106 5.18 -8.29 0.26
C PHE A 106 3.76 -8.67 -0.17
N SER A 107 2.75 -8.50 0.71
CA SER A 107 1.33 -8.72 0.35
C SER A 107 0.81 -7.80 -0.77
N LEU A 108 1.40 -6.63 -0.96
CA LEU A 108 1.08 -5.76 -2.10
C LEU A 108 1.65 -6.34 -3.41
N TYR A 109 2.87 -6.86 -3.36
CA TYR A 109 3.57 -7.45 -4.51
C TYR A 109 3.09 -8.86 -4.88
N ASP A 110 2.63 -9.66 -3.92
CA ASP A 110 1.98 -10.95 -4.14
C ASP A 110 0.53 -10.72 -4.60
N VAL A 111 0.31 -10.74 -5.92
CA VAL A 111 -0.95 -10.31 -6.53
C VAL A 111 -2.01 -11.39 -6.46
N ASP A 112 -1.60 -12.63 -6.65
CA ASP A 112 -2.48 -13.80 -6.57
C ASP A 112 -2.60 -14.39 -5.16
N GLY A 113 -1.76 -13.94 -4.22
CA GLY A 113 -1.79 -14.36 -2.83
C GLY A 113 -1.28 -15.79 -2.61
N ASN A 114 -0.46 -16.31 -3.53
CA ASN A 114 0.05 -17.69 -3.45
C ASN A 114 1.20 -17.86 -2.45
N GLY A 115 1.64 -16.77 -1.79
CA GLY A 115 2.74 -16.75 -0.81
C GLY A 115 4.12 -16.54 -1.43
N THR A 116 4.19 -16.25 -2.75
CA THR A 116 5.43 -15.97 -3.47
C THR A 116 5.21 -14.94 -4.57
N ILE A 117 6.17 -14.04 -4.76
CA ILE A 117 6.13 -13.03 -5.82
C ILE A 117 6.83 -13.55 -7.07
N SER A 118 6.17 -13.43 -8.22
CA SER A 118 6.71 -13.70 -9.55
C SER A 118 7.15 -12.42 -10.27
N LYS A 119 7.97 -12.56 -11.33
CA LYS A 119 8.46 -11.43 -12.13
C LYS A 119 7.32 -10.59 -12.72
N ASN A 120 6.23 -11.26 -13.14
CA ASN A 120 5.06 -10.60 -13.72
C ASN A 120 4.34 -9.72 -12.68
N GLU A 121 4.25 -10.17 -11.44
CA GLU A 121 3.60 -9.42 -10.36
C GLU A 121 4.43 -8.22 -9.93
N VAL A 122 5.77 -8.34 -9.92
CA VAL A 122 6.66 -7.19 -9.76
C VAL A 122 6.40 -6.15 -10.85
N LEU A 123 6.32 -6.57 -12.12
CA LEU A 123 6.04 -5.65 -13.22
C LEU A 123 4.66 -4.98 -13.09
N GLU A 124 3.64 -5.73 -12.69
CA GLU A 124 2.27 -5.22 -12.49
C GLU A 124 2.24 -4.11 -11.43
N ILE A 125 2.81 -4.36 -10.26
CA ILE A 125 2.84 -3.38 -9.16
C ILE A 125 3.75 -2.19 -9.49
N VAL A 126 4.93 -2.43 -10.07
CA VAL A 126 5.83 -1.36 -10.50
C VAL A 126 5.15 -0.47 -11.54
N THR A 127 4.39 -1.04 -12.48
CA THR A 127 3.62 -0.28 -13.47
C THR A 127 2.54 0.57 -12.80
N ALA A 128 1.82 0.01 -11.82
CA ALA A 128 0.81 0.75 -11.07
C ALA A 128 1.41 1.91 -10.28
N ILE A 129 2.55 1.70 -9.61
CA ILE A 129 3.29 2.77 -8.91
C ILE A 129 3.83 3.80 -9.89
N PHE A 130 4.31 3.38 -11.06
CA PHE A 130 4.86 4.28 -12.06
C PHE A 130 3.82 5.25 -12.60
N LYS A 131 2.56 4.81 -12.76
CA LYS A 131 1.41 5.67 -13.11
C LYS A 131 1.03 6.69 -12.04
N MET A 132 1.51 6.51 -10.80
CA MET A 132 1.39 7.49 -9.72
C MET A 132 2.39 8.63 -9.82
N ILE A 133 3.42 8.48 -10.66
CA ILE A 133 4.46 9.49 -10.87
C ILE A 133 3.98 10.43 -11.98
N SER A 134 4.06 11.74 -11.74
CA SER A 134 3.72 12.72 -12.76
C SER A 134 4.62 12.55 -14.01
N PRO A 135 4.12 12.83 -15.22
CA PRO A 135 4.94 12.79 -16.44
C PRO A 135 6.17 13.70 -16.35
N GLU A 136 6.09 14.80 -15.61
CA GLU A 136 7.22 15.72 -15.40
C GLU A 136 8.32 15.12 -14.52
N ASP A 137 7.93 14.44 -13.44
CA ASP A 137 8.90 13.79 -12.53
C ASP A 137 9.49 12.52 -13.16
N THR A 138 8.74 11.86 -14.05
CA THR A 138 9.21 10.70 -14.83
C THR A 138 10.43 11.04 -15.69
N LYS A 139 10.49 12.25 -16.27
CA LYS A 139 11.64 12.71 -17.07
C LYS A 139 12.92 12.91 -16.26
N ARG A 140 12.81 13.00 -14.93
CA ARG A 140 13.95 13.16 -14.00
C ARG A 140 14.48 11.83 -13.48
N LEU A 141 13.86 10.72 -13.88
CA LEU A 141 14.30 9.40 -13.48
C LEU A 141 15.60 9.01 -14.22
N PRO A 142 16.48 8.23 -13.57
CA PRO A 142 17.61 7.60 -14.24
C PRO A 142 17.18 6.83 -15.49
N GLU A 143 18.02 6.79 -16.52
CA GLU A 143 17.70 6.14 -17.81
C GLU A 143 17.42 4.64 -17.66
N ASP A 144 18.01 4.00 -16.67
CA ASP A 144 17.83 2.59 -16.30
C ASP A 144 16.64 2.37 -15.35
N GLU A 145 15.90 3.41 -14.98
CA GLU A 145 14.74 3.38 -14.07
C GLU A 145 13.55 4.19 -14.60
N ASN A 146 13.61 4.68 -15.84
CA ASN A 146 12.62 5.60 -16.43
C ASN A 146 11.44 4.90 -17.12
N THR A 147 11.32 3.60 -16.98
CA THR A 147 10.18 2.80 -17.46
C THR A 147 9.84 1.71 -16.43
N PRO A 148 8.59 1.25 -16.36
CA PRO A 148 8.21 0.15 -15.48
C PRO A 148 9.02 -1.12 -15.71
N GLU A 149 9.28 -1.47 -16.97
CA GLU A 149 9.98 -2.69 -17.36
C GLU A 149 11.42 -2.69 -16.83
N LYS A 150 12.16 -1.60 -17.06
CA LYS A 150 13.54 -1.48 -16.56
C LYS A 150 13.60 -1.53 -15.04
N ARG A 151 12.65 -0.89 -14.34
CA ARG A 151 12.59 -0.95 -12.87
C ARG A 151 12.30 -2.36 -12.37
N ALA A 152 11.32 -3.04 -12.99
CA ALA A 152 10.95 -4.40 -12.60
C ALA A 152 12.12 -5.38 -12.84
N GLU A 153 12.79 -5.29 -13.99
CA GLU A 153 13.99 -6.09 -14.27
C GLU A 153 15.12 -5.81 -13.30
N LYS A 154 15.34 -4.54 -12.94
CA LYS A 154 16.38 -4.15 -11.98
C LYS A 154 16.07 -4.70 -10.58
N ILE A 155 14.83 -4.62 -10.12
CA ILE A 155 14.38 -5.26 -8.86
C ILE A 155 14.63 -6.77 -8.91
N TRP A 156 14.18 -7.43 -9.98
CA TRP A 156 14.32 -8.88 -10.15
C TRP A 156 15.78 -9.32 -10.18
N GLY A 157 16.63 -8.57 -10.88
CA GLY A 157 18.07 -8.77 -10.97
C GLY A 157 18.78 -8.58 -9.63
N PHE A 158 18.34 -7.63 -8.78
CA PHE A 158 18.92 -7.46 -7.44
C PHE A 158 18.64 -8.65 -6.51
N PHE A 159 17.51 -9.34 -6.68
CA PHE A 159 17.23 -10.59 -5.97
C PHE A 159 17.96 -11.79 -6.59
N GLY A 160 18.67 -11.62 -7.71
CA GLY A 160 19.41 -12.69 -8.39
C GLY A 160 18.51 -13.81 -8.92
N LYS A 161 17.24 -13.50 -9.20
CA LYS A 161 16.22 -14.46 -9.64
C LYS A 161 16.24 -14.62 -11.16
N LYS A 162 16.02 -15.85 -11.64
CA LYS A 162 15.71 -16.16 -13.05
C LYS A 162 14.23 -15.87 -13.33
N ASP A 163 13.84 -15.86 -14.60
CA ASP A 163 12.49 -15.45 -15.00
C ASP A 163 11.35 -16.29 -14.37
N ASP A 164 11.57 -17.59 -14.21
CA ASP A 164 10.58 -18.52 -13.61
C ASP A 164 10.78 -18.75 -12.11
N ASP A 165 11.74 -18.06 -11.49
CA ASP A 165 11.96 -18.20 -10.05
C ASP A 165 10.84 -17.50 -9.27
N LYS A 166 10.68 -17.91 -8.01
CA LYS A 166 9.72 -17.34 -7.07
C LYS A 166 10.47 -16.63 -5.95
N LEU A 167 10.02 -15.43 -5.60
CA LEU A 167 10.58 -14.65 -4.50
C LEU A 167 9.71 -14.86 -3.25
N THR A 168 10.31 -15.42 -2.20
CA THR A 168 9.60 -15.66 -0.93
C THR A 168 9.58 -14.41 -0.07
N GLU A 169 8.64 -14.35 0.89
CA GLU A 169 8.54 -13.24 1.85
C GLU A 169 9.86 -12.98 2.58
N LYS A 170 10.50 -14.06 3.05
CA LYS A 170 11.79 -13.97 3.72
C LYS A 170 12.86 -13.32 2.85
N GLU A 171 12.99 -13.78 1.60
CA GLU A 171 13.97 -13.21 0.66
C GLU A 171 13.66 -11.75 0.34
N PHE A 172 12.38 -11.41 0.17
CA PHE A 172 11.92 -10.04 -0.08
C PHE A 172 12.31 -9.11 1.07
N ILE A 173 12.01 -9.50 2.32
CA ILE A 173 12.34 -8.70 3.50
C ILE A 173 13.86 -8.59 3.67
N GLU A 174 14.60 -9.69 3.59
CA GLU A 174 16.06 -9.71 3.74
C GLU A 174 16.75 -8.87 2.66
N GLY A 175 16.37 -9.05 1.39
CA GLY A 175 16.94 -8.29 0.28
C GLY A 175 16.62 -6.81 0.36
N THR A 176 15.40 -6.45 0.79
CA THR A 176 15.02 -5.04 0.96
C THR A 176 15.76 -4.37 2.12
N LEU A 177 15.98 -5.08 3.23
CA LEU A 177 16.74 -4.57 4.37
C LEU A 177 18.24 -4.47 4.06
N ALA A 178 18.79 -5.42 3.30
CA ALA A 178 20.20 -5.46 2.95
C ALA A 178 20.56 -4.46 1.84
N ASN A 179 19.68 -4.25 0.85
CA ASN A 179 19.94 -3.42 -0.30
C ASN A 179 19.01 -2.18 -0.34
N LYS A 180 19.59 -1.02 -0.02
CA LYS A 180 18.88 0.28 -0.06
C LYS A 180 18.38 0.65 -1.46
N GLU A 181 18.95 0.10 -2.52
CA GLU A 181 18.46 0.31 -3.89
C GLU A 181 17.17 -0.46 -4.15
N ILE A 182 17.05 -1.71 -3.67
CA ILE A 182 15.79 -2.46 -3.72
C ILE A 182 14.72 -1.67 -2.97
N LEU A 183 15.00 -1.26 -1.72
CA LEU A 183 14.07 -0.46 -0.92
C LEU A 183 13.62 0.81 -1.64
N ARG A 184 14.52 1.48 -2.36
CA ARG A 184 14.18 2.67 -3.16
C ARG A 184 13.26 2.32 -4.34
N LEU A 185 13.52 1.22 -5.03
CA LEU A 185 12.78 0.84 -6.24
C LEU A 185 11.40 0.28 -5.92
N ILE A 186 11.27 -0.48 -4.83
CA ILE A 186 9.99 -1.03 -4.40
C ILE A 186 9.12 -0.02 -3.65
N GLN A 187 9.67 1.15 -3.33
CA GLN A 187 9.01 2.17 -2.53
C GLN A 187 7.65 2.54 -3.14
N PHE A 188 6.60 2.21 -2.40
CA PHE A 188 5.20 2.35 -2.82
C PHE A 188 4.60 3.70 -2.40
N GLU A 189 5.21 4.43 -1.46
CA GLU A 189 4.71 5.73 -1.00
C GLU A 189 4.97 6.83 -2.05
N PRO A 190 3.94 7.37 -2.74
CA PRO A 190 4.14 8.33 -3.83
C PRO A 190 4.84 9.62 -3.36
N GLN A 191 4.55 10.04 -2.11
CA GLN A 191 5.17 11.21 -1.48
C GLN A 191 6.69 11.03 -1.33
N LYS A 192 7.14 9.88 -0.80
CA LYS A 192 8.56 9.60 -0.59
C LYS A 192 9.31 9.36 -1.89
N VAL A 193 8.65 8.79 -2.91
CA VAL A 193 9.22 8.72 -4.27
C VAL A 193 9.48 10.14 -4.79
N LYS A 194 8.50 11.05 -4.65
CA LYS A 194 8.63 12.46 -5.06
C LYS A 194 9.72 13.20 -4.26
N GLU A 195 9.82 13.00 -2.95
CA GLU A 195 10.84 13.61 -2.10
C GLU A 195 12.26 13.12 -2.42
N LYS A 196 12.45 11.80 -2.60
CA LYS A 196 13.76 11.23 -2.96
C LYS A 196 14.24 11.67 -4.33
N LEU A 197 13.34 11.89 -5.29
CA LEU A 197 13.68 12.47 -6.59
C LEU A 197 14.10 13.94 -6.50
N LYS A 198 13.59 14.68 -5.51
CA LYS A 198 14.02 16.05 -5.23
C LYS A 198 15.38 16.10 -4.52
N GLU A 199 15.67 15.16 -3.63
CA GLU A 199 16.95 15.05 -2.91
C GLU A 199 18.14 14.67 -3.81
N LYS A 200 17.91 13.98 -4.93
CA LYS A 200 18.96 13.61 -5.90
C LYS A 200 19.37 14.73 -6.87
N LYS A 201 18.88 15.96 -6.69
CA LYS A 201 19.39 17.09 -7.46
C LYS A 201 20.77 17.51 -6.93
N PRO A 202 21.77 17.70 -7.80
CA PRO A 202 23.02 18.36 -7.42
C PRO A 202 22.78 19.83 -7.04
#